data_AF-A0AAU5USF8-F1
#
_entry.id   AF-A0AAU5USF8-F1
#
_cell.length_a   1.000
_cell.length_b   1.000
_cell.length_c   1.000
_cell.angle_alpha   90.00
_cell.angle_beta   90.00
_cell.angle_gamma   90.00
#
_symmetry.space_group_name_H-M   'P 1'
#
loop_
_entity.id
_entity.type
_entity.pdbx_description
1 polymer ?
#
loop_
_entity_poly.entity_id
_entity_poly.type
_entity_poly.pdbx_seq_one_letter_code
_entity_poly.pdbx_strand_id
1 'polypeptide(L)' 'MTDTMATPLQGSSRLTIAELCAELGISKSTFYEWRTKGVAPKCIKLPNGEIRIRRTELERWLDALEEAA' A
#
# COMPACT_ATOMS: atom_id res chain seq x y z
N MET A 1 -4.44 -25.97 13.96
CA MET A 1 -4.86 -24.55 13.91
C MET A 1 -3.60 -23.72 13.87
N THR A 2 -2.87 -23.79 12.74
CA THR A 2 -1.64 -23.04 12.51
C THR A 2 -2.03 -21.84 11.67
N ASP A 3 -2.14 -20.69 12.33
CA ASP A 3 -2.15 -19.39 11.67
C ASP A 3 -0.78 -19.22 11.01
N THR A 4 -0.74 -19.43 9.69
CA THR A 4 0.45 -19.24 8.89
C THR A 4 0.75 -17.75 8.88
N MET A 5 1.73 -17.34 9.70
CA MET A 5 2.30 -16.00 9.69
C MET A 5 2.65 -15.61 8.24
N ALA A 6 2.02 -14.55 7.76
CA ALA A 6 2.34 -13.92 6.49
C ALA A 6 3.82 -13.50 6.52
N THR A 7 4.65 -14.20 5.75
CA THR A 7 6.05 -13.84 5.49
C THR A 7 6.13 -12.37 5.06
N PRO A 8 6.90 -11.49 5.74
CA PRO A 8 7.02 -10.11 5.33
C PRO A 8 7.65 -10.08 3.94
N LEU A 9 7.04 -9.32 3.02
CA LEU A 9 7.56 -9.01 1.69
C LEU A 9 8.88 -8.22 1.82
N GLN A 10 9.96 -8.85 2.26
CA GLN A 10 11.29 -8.28 2.32
C GLN A 10 11.97 -8.47 0.96
N GLY A 11 12.00 -7.42 0.14
CA GLY A 11 12.85 -7.44 -1.05
C GLY A 11 12.72 -6.26 -2.01
N SER A 12 11.63 -5.52 -1.99
CA SER A 12 11.42 -4.42 -2.94
C SER A 12 11.13 -3.13 -2.19
N SER A 13 11.99 -2.12 -2.33
CA SER A 13 11.76 -0.76 -1.78
C SER A 13 10.46 -0.12 -2.29
N ARG A 14 9.75 -0.77 -3.22
CA ARG A 14 8.55 -0.32 -3.88
C ARG A 14 7.54 -1.46 -4.02
N LEU A 15 6.31 -1.20 -3.62
CA LEU A 15 5.16 -2.07 -3.71
C LEU A 15 4.34 -1.74 -4.96
N THR A 16 3.78 -2.75 -5.58
CA THR A 16 2.68 -2.64 -6.53
C THR A 16 1.37 -2.36 -5.78
N ILE A 17 0.32 -1.96 -6.51
CA ILE A 17 -1.04 -1.87 -5.92
C ILE A 17 -1.48 -3.23 -5.39
N ALA A 18 -1.15 -4.33 -6.08
CA ALA A 18 -1.55 -5.66 -5.66
C ALA A 18 -0.90 -6.06 -4.32
N GLU A 19 0.39 -5.78 -4.17
CA GLU A 19 1.12 -6.03 -2.91
C GLU A 19 0.57 -5.15 -1.79
N LEU A 20 0.37 -3.85 -2.01
CA LEU A 20 -0.24 -2.97 -1.00
C LEU A 20 -1.62 -3.47 -0.56
N CYS A 21 -2.47 -3.85 -1.51
CA CYS A 21 -3.80 -4.38 -1.21
C CYS A 21 -3.74 -5.68 -0.40
N ALA A 22 -2.78 -6.56 -0.73
CA ALA A 22 -2.56 -7.79 0.02
C ALA A 22 -2.07 -7.51 1.44
N GLU A 23 -1.17 -6.54 1.64
CA GLU A 23 -0.66 -6.17 2.96
C GLU A 23 -1.73 -5.53 3.85
N LEU A 24 -2.56 -4.64 3.29
CA LEU A 24 -3.62 -3.96 4.04
C LEU A 24 -4.91 -4.78 4.15
N GLY A 25 -5.00 -5.93 3.47
CA GLY A 25 -6.22 -6.74 3.44
C GLY A 25 -7.41 -6.07 2.75
N ILE A 26 -7.16 -5.17 1.80
CA ILE A 26 -8.21 -4.39 1.10
C ILE A 26 -8.32 -4.80 -0.38
N SER A 27 -9.46 -4.47 -0.99
CA SER A 27 -9.63 -4.63 -2.44
C SER A 27 -8.90 -3.52 -3.22
N LYS A 28 -8.54 -3.82 -4.49
CA LYS A 28 -8.02 -2.79 -5.42
C LYS A 28 -9.02 -1.65 -5.61
N SER A 29 -10.32 -1.94 -5.62
CA SER A 29 -11.37 -0.93 -5.76
C SER A 29 -11.35 0.05 -4.60
N THR A 30 -11.24 -0.44 -3.36
CA THR A 30 -11.09 0.38 -2.15
C THR A 30 -9.88 1.30 -2.25
N PHE A 31 -8.74 0.78 -2.72
CA PHE A 31 -7.54 1.59 -2.93
C PHE A 31 -7.76 2.70 -3.99
N TYR A 32 -8.43 2.39 -5.10
CA TYR A 32 -8.74 3.40 -6.12
C TYR A 32 -9.73 4.46 -5.60
N GLU A 33 -10.71 4.08 -4.77
CA GLU A 33 -11.57 5.06 -4.10
C GLU A 33 -10.76 6.01 -3.22
N TRP A 34 -9.79 5.50 -2.45
CA TRP A 34 -8.89 6.35 -1.67
C TRP A 34 -8.07 7.29 -2.54
N ARG A 35 -7.60 6.84 -3.70
CA ARG A 35 -6.91 7.70 -4.67
C ARG A 35 -7.83 8.81 -5.19
N THR A 36 -9.08 8.51 -5.51
CA THR A 36 -10.07 9.51 -5.94
C THR A 36 -10.38 10.51 -4.82
N LYS A 37 -10.45 10.03 -3.58
CA LYS A 37 -10.66 10.86 -2.38
C LYS A 37 -9.41 11.65 -1.93
N GLY A 38 -8.25 11.40 -2.54
CA GLY A 38 -6.99 12.05 -2.19
C GLY A 38 -6.38 11.58 -0.86
N VAL A 39 -6.82 10.43 -0.33
CA VAL A 39 -6.40 9.90 0.98
C VAL A 39 -5.49 8.67 0.87
N ALA A 40 -5.05 8.30 -0.34
CA ALA A 40 -4.12 7.20 -0.57
C ALA A 40 -2.65 7.64 -0.38
N PRO A 41 -1.72 6.70 -0.09
CA PRO A 41 -0.29 7.00 -0.02
C PRO A 41 0.26 7.49 -1.37
N LYS A 42 1.41 8.17 -1.34
CA LYS A 42 2.03 8.71 -2.55
C LYS A 42 2.40 7.59 -3.53
N CYS A 43 1.89 7.73 -4.73
CA CYS A 43 2.07 6.78 -5.83
C CYS A 43 3.05 7.33 -6.87
N ILE A 44 3.96 6.48 -7.34
CA ILE A 44 4.87 6.75 -8.46
C ILE A 44 4.28 6.07 -9.70
N LYS A 45 3.92 6.86 -10.71
CA LYS A 45 3.52 6.33 -12.02
C LYS A 45 4.77 6.11 -12.87
N LEU A 46 4.97 4.88 -13.33
CA LEU A 46 6.07 4.52 -14.22
C LEU A 46 5.72 4.84 -15.68
N PRO A 47 6.72 4.98 -16.58
CA PRO A 47 6.48 5.20 -18.01
C PRO A 47 5.66 4.09 -18.68
N ASN A 48 5.71 2.86 -18.15
CA ASN A 48 4.94 1.72 -18.63
C ASN A 48 3.47 1.72 -18.12
N GLY A 49 3.05 2.74 -17.36
CA GLY A 49 1.70 2.88 -16.82
C GLY A 49 1.47 2.16 -15.49
N GLU A 50 2.41 1.35 -15.01
CA GLU A 50 2.31 0.74 -13.69
C GLU A 50 2.47 1.76 -12.56
N ILE A 51 1.88 1.44 -11.42
CA ILE A 51 2.01 2.24 -10.20
C ILE A 51 2.88 1.48 -9.20
N ARG A 52 3.82 2.23 -8.61
CA ARG A 52 4.69 1.77 -7.53
C ARG A 52 4.56 2.71 -6.33
N ILE A 53 4.47 2.18 -5.14
CA ILE A 53 4.43 2.91 -3.87
C ILE A 53 5.70 2.59 -3.11
N ARG A 54 6.44 3.59 -2.60
CA ARG A 54 7.60 3.28 -1.76
C ARG A 54 7.13 2.71 -0.43
N ARG A 55 7.79 1.67 0.09
CA ARG A 55 7.44 1.10 1.41
C ARG A 55 7.46 2.17 2.51
N THR A 56 8.47 3.02 2.53
CA THR A 56 8.57 4.15 3.46
C THR A 56 7.45 5.19 3.31
N GLU A 57 6.84 5.31 2.13
CA GLU A 57 5.67 6.19 1.95
C GLU A 57 4.39 5.54 2.44
N LEU A 58 4.27 4.21 2.34
CA LEU A 58 3.17 3.46 2.94
C LEU A 58 3.24 3.56 4.48
N GLU A 59 4.41 3.32 5.06
CA GLU A 59 4.65 3.46 6.51
C GLU A 59 4.31 4.87 7.00
N ARG A 60 4.87 5.92 6.37
CA ARG A 60 4.55 7.32 6.72
C ARG A 60 3.07 7.66 6.61
N TRP A 61 2.37 7.05 5.67
CA TRP A 61 0.93 7.25 5.52
C TRP A 61 0.14 6.55 6.63
N LEU A 62 0.55 5.34 7.04
CA LEU A 62 -0.04 4.64 8.19
C LEU A 62 0.19 5.42 9.49
N ASP A 63 1.42 5.88 9.74
CA ASP A 63 1.76 6.68 10.93
C ASP A 63 0.89 7.96 11.01
N ALA A 64 0.70 8.64 9.88
CA ALA A 64 -0.14 9.83 9.80
C ALA A 64 -1.64 9.55 10.04
N LEU A 65 -2.10 8.32 9.81
CA LEU A 65 -3.47 7.90 10.15
C LEU A 65 -3.60 7.52 11.62
N GLU A 66 -2.55 6.98 12.25
CA GLU A 66 -2.53 6.61 13.66
C GLU A 66 -2.61 7.86 14.56
N GLU A 67 -1.95 8.96 14.21
CA GLU A 67 -2.06 10.23 14.96
C GLU A 67 -3.41 10.95 14.80
N ALA A 68 -4.27 10.51 13.87
CA ALA A 68 -5.60 11.08 13.67
C ALA A 68 -6.71 10.38 14.48
N ALA A 69 -6.37 9.41 15.34
CA ALA A 69 -7.30 8.61 16.15
C ALA A 69 -7.45 9.11 17.60
#